data_AF-A0A1I5NAF8-F1
#
_entry.id   AF-A0A1I5NAF8-F1
#
_cell.length_a   1.000
_cell.length_b   1.000
_cell.length_c   1.000
_cell.angle_alpha   90.00
_cell.angle_beta   90.00
_cell.angle_gamma   90.00
#
_symmetry.space_group_name_H-M   'P 1'
#
loop_
_entity.id
_entity.type
_entity.pdbx_description
1 polymer ?
#
loop_
_entity_poly.entity_id
_entity_poly.type
_entity_poly.pdbx_seq_one_letter_code
_entity_poly.pdbx_strand_id
1 'polypeptide(L)' 'MANEHIQHLDPYSPQSGTMIPGGLVKFLRTNIIYQIIRFLVINIRMTKLILKSHH' A
#
# COMPACT_ATOMS: atom_id res chain seq x y z
N MET A 1 12.52 15.92 -18.98
CA MET A 1 13.30 16.21 -17.77
C MET A 1 12.64 15.53 -16.56
N ALA A 2 12.73 14.19 -16.48
CA ALA A 2 11.97 13.39 -15.49
C ALA A 2 12.86 12.67 -14.45
N ASN A 3 14.18 12.91 -14.46
CA ASN A 3 15.17 12.15 -13.68
C ASN A 3 16.03 13.03 -12.76
N GLU A 4 15.45 14.02 -12.08
CA GLU A 4 16.22 14.98 -11.25
C GLU A 4 16.00 14.79 -9.73
N HIS A 5 15.42 13.67 -9.27
CA HIS A 5 15.15 13.43 -7.83
C HIS A 5 15.62 12.08 -7.28
N ILE A 6 16.43 11.31 -8.03
CA ILE A 6 17.03 10.07 -7.53
C ILE A 6 18.54 10.32 -7.28
N GLN A 7 18.87 11.23 -6.38
CA GLN A 7 20.28 11.53 -6.04
C GLN A 7 20.67 11.09 -4.62
N HIS A 8 19.79 10.42 -3.87
CA HIS A 8 20.05 10.01 -2.47
C HIS A 8 19.76 8.53 -2.17
N LEU A 9 19.66 7.69 -3.20
CA LEU A 9 19.55 6.25 -2.99
C LEU A 9 20.90 5.62 -3.35
N ASP A 10 21.76 5.48 -2.35
CA ASP A 10 22.99 4.71 -2.51
C ASP A 10 22.61 3.27 -2.93
N PRO A 11 23.15 2.78 -4.06
CA PRO A 11 22.94 1.39 -4.46
C PRO A 11 23.46 0.47 -3.35
N TYR A 12 22.64 -0.50 -2.91
CA TYR A 12 22.87 -1.40 -1.76
C TYR A 12 22.69 -0.81 -0.35
N SER A 13 22.19 0.41 -0.19
CA SER A 13 21.69 0.85 1.12
C SER A 13 20.49 0.01 1.56
N PRO A 14 20.25 -0.19 2.88
CA PRO A 14 19.03 -0.85 3.37
C PRO A 14 17.74 -0.18 2.85
N GLN A 15 17.80 1.12 2.53
CA GLN A 15 16.69 1.85 1.89
C GLN A 15 16.54 1.55 0.39
N SER A 16 17.58 1.09 -0.31
CA SER A 16 17.54 0.74 -1.75
C SER A 16 16.61 -0.44 -2.07
N GLY A 17 16.39 -1.34 -1.10
CA GLY A 17 15.41 -2.43 -1.21
C GLY A 17 13.97 -2.00 -0.92
N THR A 18 13.74 -0.76 -0.50
CA THR A 18 12.38 -0.30 -0.19
C THR A 18 11.64 -0.03 -1.50
N MET A 19 10.57 -0.81 -1.72
CA MET A 19 9.70 -0.63 -2.87
C MET A 19 9.10 0.77 -2.85
N ILE A 20 9.60 1.66 -3.71
CA ILE A 20 8.97 2.96 -3.93
C ILE A 20 7.60 2.67 -4.55
N PRO A 21 6.49 3.04 -3.89
CA PRO A 21 5.17 2.78 -4.42
C PRO A 21 5.02 3.56 -5.73
N GLY A 22 4.80 2.85 -6.83
CA GLY A 22 4.56 3.46 -8.13
C GLY A 22 3.38 4.44 -8.09
N GLY A 23 3.32 5.36 -9.06
CA GLY A 23 2.31 6.44 -9.09
C GLY A 23 0.87 5.96 -8.90
N LEU A 24 0.53 4.79 -9.46
CA LEU A 24 -0.79 4.16 -9.30
C LEU A 24 -1.05 3.71 -7.85
N VAL A 25 -0.07 3.11 -7.18
CA VAL A 25 -0.19 2.69 -5.76
C VAL A 25 -0.34 3.91 -4.87
N LYS A 26 0.36 5.01 -5.18
CA LYS A 26 0.25 6.28 -4.45
C LYS A 26 -1.13 6.92 -4.65
N PHE A 27 -1.65 6.92 -5.88
CA PHE A 27 -2.98 7.43 -6.23
C PHE A 27 -4.12 6.66 -5.56
N LEU A 28 -4.05 5.32 -5.59
CA LEU A 28 -4.99 4.45 -4.89
C LEU A 28 -4.95 4.72 -3.38
N ARG A 29 -3.77 4.97 -2.80
CA ARG A 29 -3.63 5.32 -1.38
C ARG A 29 -4.20 6.69 -1.02
N THR A 30 -4.25 7.67 -1.94
CA THR A 30 -4.78 9.02 -1.65
C THR A 30 -6.29 9.17 -1.88
N ASN A 31 -6.94 8.22 -2.55
CA ASN A 31 -8.37 8.32 -2.85
C ASN A 31 -9.23 7.91 -1.64
N ILE A 32 -10.00 8.86 -1.08
CA ILE A 32 -10.88 8.66 0.08
C ILE A 32 -11.99 7.62 -0.16
N ILE A 33 -12.56 7.58 -1.36
CA ILE A 33 -13.60 6.59 -1.72
C ILE A 33 -12.99 5.18 -1.70
N TYR A 34 -11.80 5.03 -2.27
CA TYR A 34 -11.06 3.77 -2.24
C TYR A 34 -10.64 3.36 -0.82
N GLN A 35 -10.26 4.31 0.03
CA GLN A 35 -9.96 4.04 1.44
C GLN A 35 -11.18 3.51 2.20
N ILE A 36 -12.38 4.07 1.98
CA ILE A 36 -13.62 3.61 2.61
C ILE A 36 -13.97 2.19 2.14
N ILE A 37 -13.91 1.93 0.84
CA ILE A 37 -14.17 0.58 0.29
C ILE A 37 -13.17 -0.43 0.86
N ARG A 38 -11.88 -0.08 0.91
CA ARG A 38 -10.84 -0.94 1.47
C ARG A 38 -11.06 -1.22 2.96
N PHE A 39 -11.50 -0.22 3.73
CA PHE A 39 -11.85 -0.40 5.14
C PHE A 39 -13.00 -1.40 5.31
N LEU A 40 -14.08 -1.26 4.54
CA LEU A 40 -15.21 -2.18 4.59
C LEU A 40 -14.81 -3.61 4.22
N VAL A 41 -14.06 -3.79 3.13
CA VAL A 41 -13.62 -5.11 2.67
C VAL A 41 -12.75 -5.81 3.71
N ILE A 42 -11.81 -5.10 4.34
CA ILE A 42 -10.94 -5.67 5.38
C ILE A 42 -11.76 -6.08 6.60
N ASN A 43 -12.65 -5.21 7.09
CA ASN A 43 -13.49 -5.52 8.24
C ASN A 43 -14.39 -6.74 7.97
N ILE A 44 -15.05 -6.79 6.81
CA ILE A 44 -15.88 -7.94 6.42
C ILE A 44 -15.06 -9.23 6.35
N ARG A 45 -13.84 -9.17 5.78
CA ARG A 45 -13.00 -10.35 5.61
C ARG A 45 -12.48 -10.88 6.94
N MET A 46 -12.09 -10.01 7.87
CA MET A 46 -11.67 -10.39 9.22
C MET A 46 -12.85 -10.95 10.03
N THR A 47 -14.01 -10.29 9.99
CA THR A 47 -15.23 -10.79 10.65
C THR A 47 -15.66 -12.15 10.09
N LYS A 48 -15.60 -12.35 8.76
CA LYS A 48 -15.86 -13.66 8.15
C LYS A 48 -14.87 -14.73 8.60
N LEU A 49 -13.59 -14.39 8.73
CA LEU A 49 -12.56 -15.33 9.18
C LEU A 49 -12.78 -15.73 10.64
N ILE A 50 -13.07 -14.76 11.51
CA ILE A 50 -13.38 -15.02 12.93
C ILE A 50 -14.64 -15.89 13.05
N LEU A 51 -15.71 -15.56 12.31
CA LEU A 51 -16.95 -16.33 12.33
C LEU A 51 -16.76 -17.76 11.83
N LYS A 52 -15.95 -17.95 10.78
CA LYS A 52 -15.62 -19.27 10.24
C LYS A 52 -14.77 -20.09 11.20
N SER A 53 -13.84 -19.46 11.94
CA SER A 53 -12.98 -20.15 12.90
C SER A 53 -13.68 -20.52 14.20
N HIS A 54 -14.86 -19.99 14.48
CA HIS A 54 -15.61 -20.20 15.72
C HIS A 54 -16.63 -21.36 15.66
N HIS A 55 -16.79 -21.98 14.48
CA HIS A 55 -17.49 -23.25 14.21
C HIS A 55 -16.47 -24.32 13.81
#